data_AF-A0A8X7CIE7-F1
#
_entry.id   AF-A0A8X7CIE7-F1
#
_cell.length_a   1.000
_cell.length_b   1.000
_cell.length_c   1.000
_cell.angle_alpha   90.00
_cell.angle_beta   90.00
_cell.angle_gamma   90.00
#
_symmetry.space_group_name_H-M   'P 1'
#
loop_
_entity.id
_entity.type
_entity.pdbx_description
1 polymer ?
#
loop_
_entity_poly.entity_id
_entity_poly.type
_entity_poly.pdbx_seq_one_letter_code
_entity_poly.pdbx_strand_id
1 'polypeptide(L)'
;MTAVSSVRLTEEGVCSALRKVKVTKMVSYMASYERRYTTWCFSLPPRCTRYRTDYTRKYKIVTEDLMQTEFSCCLGYKLHGAVCKRAFYLYSPF
;
A
#
# COMPACT_ATOMS: atom_id res chain seq x y z
N MET A 1 -15.79 21.76 -16.08
CA MET A 1 -16.04 20.68 -15.09
C MET A 1 -14.95 20.77 -14.02
N THR A 2 -15.18 21.53 -12.95
CA THR A 2 -14.22 21.63 -11.84
C THR A 2 -14.68 20.72 -10.71
N ALA A 3 -13.86 19.72 -10.37
CA ALA A 3 -14.13 18.83 -9.26
C ALA A 3 -13.92 19.58 -7.93
N VAL A 4 -15.00 19.84 -7.21
CA VAL A 4 -14.94 20.37 -5.83
C VAL A 4 -14.56 19.20 -4.94
N SER A 5 -13.31 19.16 -4.50
CA SER A 5 -12.88 18.27 -3.43
C SER A 5 -13.39 18.87 -2.11
N SER A 6 -14.28 18.15 -1.41
CA SER A 6 -14.90 18.62 -0.17
C SER A 6 -13.88 18.67 0.96
N VAL A 7 -13.28 19.83 1.18
CA VAL A 7 -12.46 20.13 2.35
C VAL A 7 -13.39 20.37 3.54
N ARG A 8 -13.41 19.43 4.50
CA ARG A 8 -14.09 19.64 5.79
C ARG A 8 -13.17 20.49 6.67
N LEU A 9 -13.57 21.74 6.90
CA LEU A 9 -12.92 22.64 7.84
C LEU A 9 -13.25 22.16 9.26
N THR A 10 -12.28 21.60 9.97
CA THR A 10 -12.39 21.53 11.44
C THR A 10 -12.16 22.93 12.02
N GLU A 11 -12.76 23.23 13.17
CA GLU A 11 -12.95 24.58 13.72
C GLU A 11 -11.64 25.40 13.93
N GLU A 12 -10.46 24.79 13.77
CA GLU A 12 -9.14 25.40 14.00
C GLU A 12 -8.31 25.67 12.73
N GLY A 13 -8.92 25.70 11.54
CA GLY A 13 -8.18 25.95 10.29
C GLY A 13 -7.27 24.80 9.86
N VAL A 14 -7.56 23.59 10.37
CA VAL A 14 -6.95 22.32 9.93
C VAL A 14 -7.82 21.71 8.84
N CYS A 15 -7.17 21.28 7.77
CA CYS A 15 -7.74 20.65 6.60
C CYS A 15 -7.26 19.20 6.53
N SER A 16 -8.16 18.28 6.21
CA SER A 16 -7.83 16.89 5.91
C SER A 16 -7.80 16.68 4.40
N ALA A 17 -6.69 16.15 3.87
CA ALA A 17 -6.57 15.76 2.47
C ALA A 17 -6.41 14.24 2.36
N LEU A 18 -7.14 13.62 1.43
CA LEU A 18 -6.93 12.22 1.07
C LEU A 18 -5.74 12.12 0.11
N ARG A 19 -4.68 11.44 0.53
CA ARG A 19 -3.47 11.22 -0.25
C ARG A 19 -3.29 9.74 -0.52
N LYS A 20 -2.95 9.41 -1.78
CA LYS A 20 -2.52 8.07 -2.15
C LYS A 20 -1.09 7.84 -1.67
N VAL A 21 -0.90 6.90 -0.76
CA VAL A 21 0.41 6.49 -0.24
C VAL A 21 0.70 5.07 -0.74
N LYS A 22 1.89 4.90 -1.32
CA LYS A 22 2.37 3.58 -1.75
C LYS A 22 2.92 2.83 -0.55
N VAL A 23 2.25 1.75 -0.18
CA VAL A 23 2.69 0.88 0.91
C VAL A 23 3.17 -0.44 0.33
N THR A 24 4.36 -0.86 0.75
CA THR A 24 4.94 -2.15 0.39
C THR A 24 4.61 -3.17 1.46
N LYS A 25 4.00 -4.29 1.05
CA LYS A 25 3.72 -5.40 1.94
C LYS A 25 4.26 -6.71 1.40
N MET A 26 4.70 -7.58 2.30
CA MET A 26 5.15 -8.93 1.95
C MET A 26 3.96 -9.88 1.99
N VAL A 27 3.61 -10.47 0.84
CA VAL A 27 2.47 -11.38 0.71
C VAL A 27 2.98 -12.79 0.45
N SER A 28 2.48 -13.76 1.22
CA SER A 28 2.76 -15.17 0.97
C SER A 28 1.90 -15.70 -0.18
N TYR A 29 2.49 -16.41 -1.12
CA TYR A 29 1.79 -17.09 -2.21
C TYR A 29 2.27 -18.53 -2.36
N MET A 30 1.41 -19.40 -2.90
CA MET A 30 1.77 -20.78 -3.21
C MET A 30 2.36 -20.86 -4.61
N ALA A 31 3.60 -21.33 -4.71
CA ALA A 31 4.26 -21.57 -5.98
C ALA A 31 4.30 -23.08 -6.24
N SER A 32 3.85 -23.49 -7.43
CA SER A 32 3.97 -24.86 -7.91
C SER A 32 5.39 -25.17 -8.36
N TYR A 33 5.88 -26.37 -8.07
CA TYR A 33 7.14 -26.88 -8.59
C TYR A 33 7.02 -28.38 -8.89
N GLU A 34 7.81 -28.86 -9.85
CA GLU A 34 7.83 -30.27 -10.21
C GLU A 34 8.82 -31.03 -9.30
N ARG A 35 8.30 -32.00 -8.55
CA ARG A 35 9.10 -32.92 -7.75
C ARG A 35 9.23 -34.25 -8.45
N ARG A 36 10.48 -34.67 -8.68
CA ARG A 36 10.81 -36.02 -9.16
C ARG A 36 10.60 -37.05 -8.05
N TYR A 37 9.91 -38.13 -8.35
CA TYR A 37 9.77 -39.30 -7.48
C TYR A 37 9.88 -40.60 -8.27
N THR A 38 10.37 -41.66 -7.62
CA THR A 38 10.52 -42.98 -8.23
C THR A 38 9.36 -43.88 -7.84
N THR A 39 8.66 -44.44 -8.82
CA THR A 39 7.58 -45.41 -8.61
C THR A 39 7.83 -46.68 -9.42
N TRP A 40 7.17 -47.77 -9.06
CA TRP A 40 7.11 -48.96 -9.90
C TRP A 40 6.27 -48.68 -11.16
N CYS A 41 6.74 -49.14 -12.32
CA CYS A 41 5.97 -49.07 -13.56
C CYS A 41 4.93 -50.19 -13.69
N PHE A 42 5.18 -51.35 -13.08
CA PHE A 42 4.35 -52.55 -13.13
C PHE A 42 4.30 -53.24 -11.76
N SER A 43 3.59 -54.37 -11.68
CA SER A 43 3.59 -55.30 -10.54
C SER A 43 4.91 -56.06 -10.36
N LEU A 44 5.84 -55.96 -11.32
CA LEU A 44 7.21 -56.47 -11.29
C LEU A 44 8.23 -55.34 -11.52
N PRO A 45 9.51 -55.51 -11.12
CA PRO A 45 10.37 -54.38 -10.85
C PRO A 45 11.15 -53.89 -12.08
N PRO A 46 10.65 -52.84 -12.78
CA PRO A 46 11.52 -51.71 -13.11
C PRO A 46 11.02 -50.41 -12.46
N ARG A 47 11.96 -49.66 -11.88
CA ARG A 47 11.72 -48.34 -11.27
C ARG A 47 11.64 -47.30 -12.38
N CYS A 48 10.59 -46.49 -12.35
CA CYS A 48 10.36 -45.42 -13.30
C CYS A 48 10.35 -44.06 -12.61
N THR A 49 10.94 -43.08 -13.29
CA THR A 49 10.95 -41.70 -12.84
C THR A 49 9.64 -41.04 -13.25
N ARG A 50 8.91 -40.48 -12.27
CA ARG A 50 7.73 -39.65 -12.50
C ARG A 50 7.91 -38.29 -11.85
N TYR A 51 7.10 -37.33 -12.28
CA TYR A 51 7.03 -36.00 -11.73
C TYR A 51 5.64 -35.77 -11.15
N ARG A 52 5.58 -35.04 -10.04
CA ARG A 52 4.33 -34.54 -9.46
C ARG A 52 4.47 -33.06 -9.16
N THR A 53 3.37 -32.34 -9.26
CA THR A 53 3.31 -30.93 -8.88
C THR A 53 3.12 -30.83 -7.38
N ASP A 54 4.15 -30.37 -6.68
CA ASP A 54 4.08 -30.02 -5.26
C ASP A 54 4.00 -28.49 -5.13
N TYR A 55 3.53 -28.00 -3.98
CA TYR A 55 3.39 -26.57 -3.71
C TYR A 55 4.35 -26.14 -2.59
N THR A 56 4.96 -24.97 -2.75
CA THR A 56 5.80 -24.36 -1.72
C THR A 56 5.37 -22.91 -1.46
N ARG A 57 5.44 -22.50 -0.19
CA ARG A 57 5.10 -21.14 0.22
C ARG A 57 6.27 -20.22 -0.11
N LYS A 58 6.04 -19.25 -0.99
CA LYS A 58 6.99 -18.18 -1.32
C LYS A 58 6.44 -16.84 -0.88
N TYR A 59 7.30 -15.84 -0.82
CA TYR A 59 6.93 -14.47 -0.45
C TYR A 59 7.24 -13.54 -1.61
N LYS A 60 6.30 -12.63 -1.91
CA LYS A 60 6.51 -11.56 -2.89
C LYS A 60 6.25 -10.22 -2.23
N ILE A 61 6.98 -9.21 -2.67
CA ILE A 61 6.74 -7.81 -2.29
C ILE A 61 5.67 -7.28 -3.24
N VAL A 62 4.59 -6.77 -2.67
CA VAL A 62 3.50 -6.13 -3.42
C VAL A 62 3.39 -4.68 -2.96
N THR A 63 3.34 -3.77 -3.92
CA THR A 63 3.09 -2.35 -3.65
C THR A 63 1.62 -2.07 -3.91
N GLU A 64 0.93 -1.52 -2.92
CA GLU A 64 -0.48 -1.12 -3.03
C GLU A 64 -0.64 0.37 -2.73
N ASP A 65 -1.57 1.00 -3.43
CA ASP A 65 -1.95 2.39 -3.21
C ASP A 65 -3.03 2.45 -2.13
N LEU A 66 -2.67 2.90 -0.94
CA LEU A 66 -3.61 3.13 0.17
C LEU A 66 -4.02 4.60 0.22
N MET A 67 -5.29 4.86 0.54
CA MET A 67 -5.79 6.21 0.79
C MET A 67 -5.54 6.55 2.25
N GLN A 68 -4.61 7.45 2.51
CA GLN A 68 -4.33 7.96 3.84
C GLN A 68 -4.88 9.39 3.98
N THR A 69 -5.53 9.67 5.10
CA THR A 69 -5.96 11.02 5.45
C THR A 69 -4.79 11.75 6.11
N GLU A 70 -4.29 12.80 5.48
CA GLU A 70 -3.24 13.67 6.00
C GLU A 70 -3.87 14.97 6.49
N PHE A 71 -3.49 15.40 7.71
CA PHE A 71 -3.98 16.64 8.31
C PHE A 71 -2.92 17.73 8.12
N SER A 72 -3.30 18.86 7.51
CA SER A 72 -2.43 20.00 7.28
C SER A 72 -3.17 21.31 7.50
N CYS A 73 -2.45 22.41 7.74
CA CYS A 73 -3.10 23.72 7.84
C CYS A 73 -3.70 24.11 6.48
N CYS A 74 -4.92 24.65 6.51
CA CYS A 74 -5.61 25.12 5.32
C CYS A 74 -4.87 26.29 4.64
N LEU A 75 -5.19 26.55 3.36
CA LEU A 75 -4.67 27.69 2.63
C LEU A 75 -4.93 29.00 3.39
N GLY A 76 -3.89 29.83 3.55
CA GLY A 76 -3.95 31.07 4.33
C GLY A 76 -3.71 30.87 5.84
N TYR A 77 -3.49 29.64 6.31
CA TYR A 77 -3.07 29.31 7.67
C TYR A 77 -1.66 28.74 7.65
N LYS A 78 -0.85 29.08 8.64
CA LYS A 78 0.48 28.52 8.87
C LYS A 78 0.54 27.82 10.22
N LEU A 79 1.30 26.74 10.27
CA LEU A 79 1.56 26.02 11.50
C LEU A 79 2.44 26.89 12.41
N HIS A 80 1.94 27.21 13.60
CA HIS A 80 2.67 27.96 14.62
C HIS A 80 2.69 27.14 15.91
N GLY A 81 3.69 26.26 16.04
CA GLY A 81 3.71 25.23 17.09
C GLY A 81 2.73 24.10 16.78
N ALA A 82 1.80 23.80 17.69
CA ALA A 82 0.80 22.75 17.52
C ALA A 82 -0.54 23.25 16.94
N VAL A 83 -0.67 24.53 16.59
CA VAL A 83 -1.92 25.16 16.17
C VAL A 83 -1.76 25.85 14.81
N CYS A 84 -2.77 25.78 13.96
CA CYS A 84 -2.83 26.52 12.70
C CYS A 84 -3.34 27.95 12.96
N LYS A 85 -2.50 28.96 12.69
CA LYS A 85 -2.88 30.38 12.80
C LYS A 85 -2.98 30.99 11.41
N ARG A 86 -3.95 31.89 11.22
CA ARG A 86 -4.09 32.60 9.94
C ARG A 86 -2.86 33.46 9.68
N ALA A 87 -2.22 33.28 8.54
CA ALA A 87 -1.01 34.00 8.17
C ALA A 87 -1.38 35.40 7.65
N PHE A 88 -1.52 36.38 8.55
CA PHE A 88 -1.81 37.78 8.20
C PHE A 88 -0.59 38.52 7.56
N TYR A 89 0.63 38.01 7.72
CA TYR A 89 1.87 38.67 7.28
C TYR A 89 2.10 38.75 5.76
N LEU A 90 1.19 38.28 4.92
CA LEU A 90 1.27 38.49 3.45
C LEU A 90 0.54 39.77 2.98
N TYR A 91 -0.08 40.51 3.89
CA TYR A 91 -0.78 41.77 3.62
C TYR A 91 -0.28 42.92 4.53
N SER A 92 1.01 42.97 4.85
CA SER A 92 1.62 44.18 5.42
C SER A 92 2.26 44.99 4.29
N PRO A 93 1.67 46.13 3.88
CA PRO A 93 2.37 47.07 3.01
C PRO A 93 3.32 47.87 3.90
N PHE A 94 4.59 47.50 3.90
CA PHE A 94 5.66 48.45 4.17
C PHE A 94 6.41 48.67 2.87
#